data_AF-A0A660TC10-F1
#
_entry.id   AF-A0A660TC10-F1
#
_cell.length_a   1.000
_cell.length_b   1.000
_cell.length_c   1.000
_cell.angle_alpha   90.00
_cell.angle_beta   90.00
_cell.angle_gamma   90.00
#
_symmetry.space_group_name_H-M   'P 1'
#
loop_
_entity.id
_entity.type
_entity.pdbx_description
1 polymer ?
#
loop_
_entity_poly.entity_id
_entity_poly.type
_entity_poly.pdbx_seq_one_letter_code
_entity_poly.pdbx_strand_id
1 'polypeptide(L)'
;ESIRAKKVLVVEDGPTLTHGGMKFGAGVIAAKRFGAEEIIDPREYTSGKVKAMYEKYPDIGSVLPAVGYGEEQIKDLEKTINSVPADIVIIATPVDLTRIIKINKKMLKIDYELEEIGKPDLKELLEEKLF
;
A
#
# COMPACT_ATOMS: atom_id res chain seq x y z
N GLU A 1 -12.06 11.45 7.24
CA GLU A 1 -13.48 11.06 7.17
C GLU A 1 -13.75 9.98 6.12
N SER A 2 -13.22 10.09 4.89
CA SER A 2 -13.47 9.17 3.76
C SER A 2 -13.26 7.66 3.95
N ILE A 3 -12.50 7.23 4.97
CA ILE A 3 -12.12 5.82 5.24
C ILE A 3 -13.00 5.17 6.32
N ARG A 4 -13.59 5.96 7.21
CA ARG A 4 -14.28 5.44 8.41
C ARG A 4 -15.46 4.57 8.02
N ALA A 5 -15.58 3.40 8.66
CA ALA A 5 -16.67 2.44 8.45
C ALA A 5 -16.84 2.01 6.97
N LYS A 6 -15.71 1.88 6.25
CA LYS A 6 -15.67 1.39 4.88
C LYS A 6 -14.83 0.14 4.75
N LYS A 7 -15.18 -0.68 3.77
CA LYS A 7 -14.35 -1.78 3.28
C LYS A 7 -13.30 -1.22 2.35
N VAL A 8 -12.03 -1.43 2.68
CA VAL A 8 -10.91 -0.82 1.95
C VAL A 8 -10.01 -1.88 1.33
N LEU A 9 -9.55 -1.60 0.13
CA LEU A 9 -8.42 -2.32 -0.47
C LEU A 9 -7.16 -1.47 -0.27
N VAL A 10 -6.09 -2.06 0.24
CA VAL A 10 -4.81 -1.38 0.38
C VAL A 10 -3.85 -1.86 -0.70
N VAL A 11 -3.29 -0.93 -1.46
CA VAL A 11 -2.22 -1.18 -2.44
C VAL A 11 -0.92 -0.67 -1.85
N GLU A 12 0.04 -1.56 -1.65
CA GLU A 12 1.31 -1.29 -0.96
C GLU A 12 2.51 -1.47 -1.89
N ASP A 13 3.63 -0.91 -1.47
CA ASP A 13 4.90 -1.08 -2.15
C ASP A 13 5.42 -2.52 -2.07
N GLY A 14 5.65 -3.16 -3.22
CA GLY A 14 6.10 -4.54 -3.33
C GLY A 14 7.41 -4.83 -2.57
N PRO A 15 8.50 -4.05 -2.72
CA PRO A 15 9.76 -4.24 -2.00
C PRO A 15 9.61 -4.31 -0.47
N THR A 16 8.77 -3.45 0.12
CA THR A 16 8.52 -3.42 1.57
C THR A 16 8.02 -4.78 2.09
N LEU A 17 7.17 -5.44 1.30
CA LEU A 17 6.52 -6.70 1.67
C LEU A 17 7.30 -7.95 1.23
N THR A 18 8.18 -7.81 0.25
CA THR A 18 8.89 -8.95 -0.37
C THR A 18 10.32 -9.11 0.14
N HIS A 19 11.01 -8.02 0.45
CA HIS A 19 12.41 -8.03 0.89
C HIS A 19 12.64 -7.21 2.18
N GLY A 20 11.70 -6.32 2.55
CA GLY A 20 11.79 -5.50 3.76
C GLY A 20 11.38 -6.20 5.06
N GLY A 21 10.90 -7.44 5.00
CA GLY A 21 10.51 -8.25 6.17
C GLY A 21 9.23 -7.78 6.88
N MET A 22 8.53 -6.77 6.34
CA MET A 22 7.27 -6.27 6.90
C MET A 22 6.09 -7.07 6.36
N LYS A 23 5.17 -7.47 7.26
CA LYS A 23 3.92 -8.17 6.88
C LYS A 23 2.84 -7.24 6.35
N PHE A 24 2.93 -5.95 6.67
CA PHE A 24 2.02 -4.90 6.22
C PHE A 24 2.76 -3.55 6.19
N GLY A 25 2.31 -2.64 5.34
CA GLY A 25 2.92 -1.31 5.16
C GLY A 25 2.11 -0.17 5.77
N ALA A 26 2.43 1.05 5.34
CA ALA A 26 1.85 2.30 5.83
C ALA A 26 0.35 2.40 5.54
N GLY A 27 -0.13 1.81 4.45
CA GLY A 27 -1.54 1.77 4.05
C GLY A 27 -2.41 1.03 5.04
N VAL A 28 -1.95 -0.10 5.58
CA VAL A 28 -2.67 -0.84 6.62
C VAL A 28 -2.73 -0.06 7.92
N ILE A 29 -1.63 0.61 8.28
CA ILE A 29 -1.58 1.47 9.48
C ILE A 29 -2.57 2.62 9.32
N ALA A 30 -2.60 3.29 8.17
CA ALA A 30 -3.54 4.36 7.87
C ALA A 30 -4.99 3.88 7.92
N ALA A 31 -5.31 2.75 7.26
CA ALA A 31 -6.64 2.16 7.26
C ALA A 31 -7.16 1.94 8.70
N LYS A 32 -6.33 1.34 9.56
CA LYS A 32 -6.67 1.12 10.97
C LYS A 32 -6.81 2.43 11.74
N ARG A 33 -5.85 3.35 11.62
CA ARG A 33 -5.85 4.65 12.30
C ARG A 33 -7.08 5.49 11.97
N PHE A 34 -7.56 5.44 10.73
CA PHE A 34 -8.73 6.19 10.27
C PHE A 34 -10.06 5.42 10.38
N GLY A 35 -10.04 4.22 10.97
CA GLY A 35 -11.24 3.47 11.33
C GLY A 35 -11.94 2.79 10.16
N ALA A 36 -11.19 2.23 9.21
CA ALA A 36 -11.75 1.31 8.22
C ALA A 36 -12.51 0.16 8.91
N GLU A 37 -13.64 -0.26 8.33
CA GLU A 37 -14.41 -1.38 8.85
C GLU A 37 -13.66 -2.69 8.63
N GLU A 38 -13.13 -2.86 7.42
CA GLU A 38 -12.50 -4.09 6.96
C GLU A 38 -11.41 -3.76 5.95
N ILE A 39 -10.27 -4.46 6.01
CA ILE A 39 -9.27 -4.46 4.95
C ILE A 39 -9.49 -5.73 4.14
N ILE A 40 -9.92 -5.59 2.90
CA ILE A 40 -10.28 -6.71 2.03
C ILE A 40 -9.01 -7.38 1.51
N ASP A 41 -8.88 -8.68 1.76
CA ASP A 41 -7.81 -9.48 1.19
C ASP A 41 -8.05 -9.66 -0.33
N PRO A 42 -7.14 -9.17 -1.19
CA PRO A 42 -7.37 -9.23 -2.62
C PRO A 42 -7.07 -10.60 -3.22
N ARG A 43 -6.46 -11.56 -2.50
CA ARG A 43 -5.90 -12.82 -3.07
C ARG A 43 -6.86 -13.57 -3.98
N GLU A 44 -8.12 -13.70 -3.58
CA GLU A 44 -9.16 -14.42 -4.34
C GLU A 44 -9.55 -13.71 -5.66
N TYR A 45 -9.20 -12.43 -5.79
CA TYR A 45 -9.52 -11.57 -6.94
C TYR A 45 -8.31 -11.36 -7.86
N THR A 46 -7.16 -11.94 -7.54
CA THR A 46 -5.92 -11.76 -8.31
C THR A 46 -5.84 -12.71 -9.49
N SER A 47 -5.23 -12.23 -10.58
CA SER A 47 -4.86 -13.05 -11.73
C SER A 47 -3.45 -12.73 -12.21
N GLY A 48 -2.91 -13.56 -13.10
CA GLY A 48 -1.65 -13.29 -13.79
C GLY A 48 -0.46 -13.13 -12.83
N LYS A 49 0.33 -12.08 -13.04
CA LYS A 49 1.59 -11.86 -12.30
C LYS A 49 1.34 -11.56 -10.82
N VAL A 50 0.22 -10.94 -10.50
CA VAL A 50 -0.15 -10.61 -9.12
C VAL A 50 -0.40 -11.88 -8.31
N LYS A 51 -1.07 -12.87 -8.89
CA LYS A 51 -1.29 -14.16 -8.22
C LYS A 51 0.04 -14.89 -7.95
N ALA A 52 0.93 -14.93 -8.95
CA ALA A 52 2.26 -15.52 -8.81
C ALA A 52 3.10 -14.86 -7.70
N MET A 53 2.87 -13.58 -7.41
CA MET A 53 3.53 -12.90 -6.29
C MET A 53 3.10 -13.44 -4.92
N TYR A 54 1.81 -13.72 -4.72
CA TYR A 54 1.36 -14.32 -3.47
C TYR A 54 1.87 -15.75 -3.28
N GLU A 55 2.05 -16.49 -4.37
CA GLU A 55 2.65 -17.83 -4.34
C GLU A 55 4.14 -17.76 -3.98
N LYS A 56 4.86 -16.77 -4.52
CA LYS A 56 6.28 -16.56 -4.24
C LYS A 56 6.54 -15.98 -2.83
N TYR A 57 5.63 -15.16 -2.32
CA TYR A 57 5.74 -14.49 -1.03
C TYR A 57 4.44 -14.71 -0.21
N PRO A 58 4.27 -15.89 0.41
CA PRO A 58 3.03 -16.26 1.09
C PRO A 58 2.74 -15.40 2.33
N ASP A 59 3.78 -14.83 2.96
CA ASP A 59 3.68 -14.03 4.19
C ASP A 59 3.18 -12.60 3.99
N ILE A 60 2.92 -12.18 2.74
CA ILE A 60 2.30 -10.88 2.45
C ILE A 60 0.96 -10.81 3.18
N GLY A 61 0.66 -9.70 3.87
CA GLY A 61 -0.63 -9.51 4.53
C GLY A 61 -1.80 -9.39 3.55
N SER A 62 -2.97 -8.97 4.05
CA SER A 62 -4.15 -8.68 3.22
C SER A 62 -3.99 -7.34 2.48
N VAL A 63 -2.98 -7.24 1.63
CA VAL A 63 -2.58 -6.03 0.89
C VAL A 63 -2.18 -6.39 -0.53
N LEU A 64 -2.56 -5.58 -1.51
CA LEU A 64 -2.21 -5.78 -2.91
C LEU A 64 -0.81 -5.22 -3.20
N PRO A 65 0.21 -6.05 -3.49
CA PRO A 65 1.54 -5.54 -3.81
C PRO A 65 1.55 -4.90 -5.20
N ALA A 66 1.99 -3.65 -5.29
CA ALA A 66 2.32 -3.01 -6.55
C ALA A 66 3.69 -3.52 -7.02
N VAL A 67 3.70 -4.35 -8.05
CA VAL A 67 4.92 -4.94 -8.61
C VAL A 67 5.09 -4.59 -10.07
N GLY A 68 5.88 -3.55 -10.32
CA GLY A 68 6.17 -3.07 -11.67
C GLY A 68 4.98 -2.37 -12.33
N TYR A 69 5.29 -1.60 -13.37
CA TYR A 69 4.34 -0.73 -14.06
C TYR A 69 4.36 -0.95 -15.57
N GLY A 70 4.72 -2.16 -16.03
CA GLY A 70 4.55 -2.54 -17.43
C GLY A 70 3.06 -2.61 -17.81
N GLU A 71 2.74 -2.49 -19.10
CA GLU A 71 1.34 -2.45 -19.56
C GLU A 71 0.50 -3.64 -19.07
N GLU A 72 1.06 -4.85 -19.10
CA GLU A 72 0.38 -6.06 -18.62
C GLU A 72 0.14 -6.01 -17.11
N GLN A 73 1.12 -5.52 -16.33
CA GLN A 73 1.01 -5.39 -14.87
C GLN A 73 -0.03 -4.34 -14.48
N ILE A 74 -0.09 -3.22 -15.21
CA ILE A 74 -1.11 -2.19 -15.03
C ILE A 74 -2.50 -2.78 -15.28
N LYS A 75 -2.70 -3.51 -16.37
CA LYS A 75 -3.98 -4.15 -16.69
C LYS A 75 -4.40 -5.19 -15.64
N ASP A 76 -3.46 -6.02 -15.18
CA ASP A 76 -3.71 -6.99 -14.10
C ASP A 76 -4.09 -6.27 -12.79
N LEU A 77 -3.41 -5.17 -12.46
CA LEU A 77 -3.68 -4.36 -11.28
C LEU A 77 -5.06 -3.72 -11.34
N GLU A 78 -5.41 -3.09 -12.47
CA GLU A 78 -6.73 -2.50 -12.72
C GLU A 78 -7.85 -3.54 -12.60
N LYS A 79 -7.68 -4.70 -13.25
CA LYS A 79 -8.66 -5.79 -13.22
C LYS A 79 -8.84 -6.34 -11.80
N THR A 80 -7.74 -6.53 -11.08
CA THR A 80 -7.77 -7.02 -9.69
C THR A 80 -8.52 -6.02 -8.82
N ILE A 81 -8.12 -4.74 -8.83
CA ILE A 81 -8.75 -3.69 -8.03
C ILE A 81 -10.24 -3.56 -8.35
N ASN A 82 -10.62 -3.61 -9.63
CA ASN A 82 -12.01 -3.52 -10.05
C ASN A 82 -12.86 -4.74 -9.60
N SER A 83 -12.25 -5.90 -9.39
CA SER A 83 -12.94 -7.13 -8.96
C SER A 83 -13.08 -7.25 -7.43
N VAL A 84 -12.21 -6.60 -6.66
CA VAL A 84 -12.28 -6.61 -5.19
C VAL A 84 -13.53 -5.84 -4.71
N PRO A 85 -14.34 -6.38 -3.78
CA PRO A 85 -15.53 -5.71 -3.24
C PRO A 85 -15.16 -4.69 -2.14
N ALA A 86 -14.39 -3.67 -2.51
CA ALA A 86 -14.02 -2.55 -1.64
C ALA A 86 -14.74 -1.26 -2.05
N ASP A 87 -15.07 -0.42 -1.07
CA ASP A 87 -15.66 0.91 -1.28
C ASP A 87 -14.63 1.92 -1.76
N ILE A 88 -13.37 1.75 -1.32
CA ILE A 88 -12.28 2.68 -1.55
C ILE A 88 -10.94 1.96 -1.61
N VAL A 89 -10.03 2.50 -2.41
CA VAL A 89 -8.68 1.96 -2.60
C VAL A 89 -7.68 2.93 -1.99
N ILE A 90 -6.89 2.45 -1.04
CA ILE A 90 -5.79 3.20 -0.43
C ILE A 90 -4.53 2.89 -1.21
N ILE A 91 -3.89 3.93 -1.75
CA ILE A 91 -2.63 3.86 -2.49
C ILE A 91 -1.51 4.27 -1.53
N ALA A 92 -0.69 3.31 -1.12
CA ALA A 92 0.44 3.48 -0.20
C ALA A 92 1.79 3.14 -0.86
N THR A 93 1.86 3.24 -2.19
CA THR A 93 3.09 3.07 -2.97
C THR A 93 3.86 4.39 -3.04
N PRO A 94 5.19 4.45 -3.21
CA PRO A 94 5.90 5.71 -3.44
C PRO A 94 5.41 6.44 -4.70
N VAL A 95 5.21 5.70 -5.79
CA VAL A 95 4.64 6.22 -7.04
C VAL A 95 3.16 6.55 -6.85
N ASP A 96 2.70 7.65 -7.41
CA ASP A 96 1.28 8.01 -7.43
C ASP A 96 0.53 7.20 -8.50
N LEU A 97 0.02 6.03 -8.10
CA LEU A 97 -0.75 5.15 -8.98
C LEU A 97 -2.02 5.82 -9.53
N THR A 98 -2.56 6.84 -8.86
CA THR A 98 -3.78 7.52 -9.32
C THR A 98 -3.63 8.18 -10.69
N ARG A 99 -2.39 8.39 -11.14
CA ARG A 99 -2.03 8.93 -12.46
C ARG A 99 -1.77 7.85 -13.51
N ILE A 100 -1.66 6.59 -13.10
CA ILE A 100 -1.22 5.48 -13.93
C ILE A 100 -2.37 4.51 -14.21
N ILE A 101 -3.17 4.19 -13.19
CA ILE A 101 -4.26 3.22 -13.30
C ILE A 101 -5.61 3.90 -13.47
N LYS A 102 -6.50 3.25 -14.22
CA LYS A 102 -7.90 3.63 -14.44
C LYS A 102 -8.82 2.57 -13.85
N ILE A 103 -9.45 2.90 -12.73
CA ILE A 103 -10.31 2.00 -11.99
C ILE A 103 -11.69 2.62 -11.76
N ASN A 104 -12.68 1.78 -11.45
CA ASN A 104 -14.05 2.19 -11.18
C ASN A 104 -14.33 2.52 -9.70
N LYS A 105 -13.28 2.60 -8.88
CA LYS A 105 -13.35 2.85 -7.44
C LYS A 105 -12.68 4.16 -7.07
N LYS A 106 -13.14 4.76 -5.97
CA LYS A 106 -12.47 5.93 -5.41
C LYS A 106 -11.08 5.54 -4.91
N MET A 107 -10.07 6.34 -5.27
CA MET A 107 -8.70 6.18 -4.77
C MET A 107 -8.38 7.26 -3.74
N LEU A 108 -7.61 6.89 -2.72
CA LEU A 108 -6.97 7.80 -1.79
C LEU A 108 -5.48 7.48 -1.74
N LYS A 109 -4.67 8.43 -2.17
CA LYS A 109 -3.23 8.40 -1.93
C LYS A 109 -2.96 8.75 -0.47
N ILE A 110 -2.09 7.98 0.17
CA ILE A 110 -1.51 8.35 1.44
C ILE A 110 -0.03 8.63 1.25
N ASP A 111 0.46 9.60 2.01
CA ASP A 111 1.87 9.92 2.12
C ASP A 111 2.31 9.66 3.57
N TYR A 112 3.57 9.28 3.72
CA TYR A 112 4.19 9.03 5.02
C TYR A 112 5.62 9.54 4.98
N GLU A 113 6.09 10.03 6.12
CA GLU A 113 7.44 10.54 6.30
C GLU A 113 8.08 9.85 7.50
N LEU A 114 9.41 9.78 7.49
CA LEU A 114 10.17 9.27 8.62
C LEU A 114 10.07 10.27 9.79
N GLU A 115 9.70 9.78 10.96
CA GLU A 115 9.70 10.55 12.20
C GLU A 115 10.67 9.91 13.20
N GLU A 116 11.72 10.63 13.58
CA GLU A 116 12.65 10.19 14.63
C GLU A 116 12.06 10.50 16.02
N ILE A 117 11.78 9.45 16.80
CA ILE A 117 11.12 9.56 18.11
C ILE A 117 12.14 9.77 19.25
N GLY A 118 13.41 9.41 19.02
CA GLY A 118 14.48 9.46 20.03
C GLY A 118 15.33 10.73 19.96
N LYS A 119 15.94 11.11 21.09
CA LYS A 119 16.87 12.23 21.21
C LYS A 119 18.25 11.78 21.76
N PRO A 120 19.37 12.40 21.35
CA PRO A 120 19.43 13.43 20.30
C PRO A 120 19.13 12.82 18.93
N ASP A 121 18.39 13.56 18.11
CA ASP A 121 18.12 13.14 16.73
C ASP A 121 19.28 13.53 15.80
N LEU A 122 19.24 13.08 14.54
CA LEU A 122 20.30 13.41 13.58
C LEU A 122 20.47 14.93 13.41
N LYS A 123 19.37 15.68 13.48
CA LYS A 123 19.40 17.14 13.35
C LYS A 123 20.14 17.78 14.52
N GLU A 124 19.83 17.41 15.75
CA GLU A 124 20.49 17.90 16.96
C GLU A 124 21.98 17.53 16.99
N LEU A 125 22.33 16.30 16.58
CA LEU A 125 23.73 15.88 16.47
C LEU A 125 24.51 16.70 15.43
N LEU A 126 23.87 17.07 14.33
CA LEU A 126 24.50 17.92 13.30
C LEU A 126 24.63 19.36 13.79
N GLU A 127 23.63 19.90 14.49
CA GLU A 127 23.69 21.24 15.09
C GLU A 127 24.81 21.33 16.14
N GLU A 128 25.02 20.29 16.97
CA GLU A 128 26.10 20.24 17.97
C GLU A 128 27.51 20.13 17.36
N LYS A 129 27.64 19.59 16.14
CA LYS A 129 28.95 19.36 15.49
C LYS A 129 29.35 20.45 14.51
N LEU A 130 28.39 21.19 13.97
CA LEU A 130 28.62 22.21 12.93
C LEU A 130 28.60 23.65 13.48
N PHE A 131 28.16 23.85 14.72
CA PHE A 131 28.15 25.13 15.44
C PHE A 131 28.78 24.99 16.83
#